data_AF-A0AA95LAR2-F1
#
_entry.id   AF-A0AA95LAR2-F1
#
_cell.length_a   1.000
_cell.length_b   1.000
_cell.length_c   1.000
_cell.angle_alpha   90.00
_cell.angle_beta   90.00
_cell.angle_gamma   90.00
#
_symmetry.space_group_name_H-M   'P 1'
#
loop_
_entity.id
_entity.type
_entity.pdbx_description
1 polymer ?
#
loop_
_entity_poly.entity_id
_entity_poly.type
_entity_poly.pdbx_seq_one_letter_code
_entity_poly.pdbx_strand_id
1 'polypeptide(L)'
;MLQEEYELLLKRTVEVAPDWLVSDIEDILTKEGRHTGVSYVISQLHDRYSFSFRHILSAINFSDEWTTVSRERLSFIDNNIDVIVALYNLNKKKIAKKL
;
A
#
# COMPACT_ATOMS: atom_id res chain seq x y z
N MET A 1 -14.04 -8.56 -23.98
CA MET A 1 -14.60 -7.26 -23.52
C MET A 1 -14.38 -7.02 -22.03
N LEU A 2 -15.22 -7.50 -21.10
CA LEU A 2 -15.08 -7.15 -19.66
C LEU A 2 -13.71 -7.52 -19.03
N GLN A 3 -13.14 -8.66 -19.40
CA GLN A 3 -11.86 -9.11 -18.84
C GLN A 3 -10.65 -8.37 -19.43
N GLU A 4 -10.71 -8.00 -20.70
CA GLU A 4 -9.65 -7.23 -21.37
C GLU A 4 -9.64 -5.77 -20.87
N GLU A 5 -10.81 -5.16 -20.69
CA GLU A 5 -10.95 -3.84 -20.08
C GLU A 5 -10.46 -3.83 -18.64
N TYR A 6 -10.79 -4.87 -17.86
CA TYR A 6 -10.30 -5.04 -16.50
C TYR A 6 -8.77 -5.12 -16.47
N GLU A 7 -8.14 -5.94 -17.32
CA GLU A 7 -6.67 -6.03 -17.36
C GLU A 7 -6.01 -4.72 -17.80
N LEU A 8 -6.64 -3.99 -18.73
CA LEU A 8 -6.14 -2.71 -19.22
C LEU A 8 -6.22 -1.62 -18.13
N LEU A 9 -7.34 -1.53 -17.42
CA LEU A 9 -7.49 -0.65 -16.26
C LEU A 9 -6.47 -0.98 -15.18
N LEU A 10 -6.30 -2.26 -14.87
CA LEU A 10 -5.37 -2.72 -13.85
C LEU A 10 -3.91 -2.37 -14.22
N LYS A 11 -3.53 -2.52 -15.49
CA LYS A 11 -2.22 -2.09 -15.98
C LYS A 11 -2.02 -0.59 -15.82
N ARG A 12 -3.02 0.23 -16.17
CA ARG A 12 -2.97 1.69 -16.00
C ARG A 12 -2.85 2.10 -14.53
N THR A 13 -3.62 1.46 -13.66
CA THR A 13 -3.60 1.70 -12.22
C THR A 13 -2.22 1.47 -11.62
N VAL A 14 -1.48 0.47 -12.09
CA VAL A 14 -0.10 0.22 -11.65
C VAL A 14 0.86 1.27 -12.19
N GLU A 15 0.72 1.65 -13.46
CA GLU A 15 1.59 2.63 -14.11
C GLU A 15 1.54 4.01 -13.41
N VAL A 16 0.39 4.35 -12.81
CA VAL A 16 0.19 5.63 -12.12
C VAL A 16 0.24 5.51 -10.60
N ALA A 17 0.46 4.31 -10.06
CA ALA A 17 0.54 4.11 -8.63
C ALA A 17 1.80 4.79 -8.07
N PRO A 18 1.70 5.48 -6.92
CA PRO A 18 2.88 6.07 -6.30
C PRO A 18 3.91 5.02 -5.90
N ASP A 19 5.20 5.29 -6.13
CA ASP A 19 6.29 4.36 -5.82
C ASP A 19 6.32 3.93 -4.34
N TRP A 20 6.02 4.86 -3.44
CA TRP A 20 5.96 4.57 -2.00
C TRP A 20 4.91 3.50 -1.68
N LEU A 21 3.77 3.52 -2.35
CA LEU A 21 2.68 2.57 -2.12
C LEU A 21 3.05 1.18 -2.62
N VAL A 22 3.68 1.11 -3.79
CA VAL A 22 4.16 -0.16 -4.36
C VAL A 22 5.19 -0.79 -3.43
N SER A 23 6.19 -0.01 -3.00
CA SER A 23 7.25 -0.47 -2.09
C SER A 23 6.67 -0.94 -0.75
N ASP A 24 5.74 -0.20 -0.17
CA ASP A 24 5.16 -0.54 1.12
C ASP A 24 4.35 -1.85 1.08
N ILE A 25 3.56 -2.04 0.02
CA ILE A 25 2.78 -3.28 -0.18
C ILE A 25 3.71 -4.47 -0.39
N GLU A 26 4.77 -4.31 -1.18
CA GLU A 26 5.78 -5.36 -1.39
C GLU A 26 6.48 -5.73 -0.07
N ASP A 27 6.84 -4.75 0.75
CA ASP A 27 7.42 -4.96 2.08
C ASP A 27 6.49 -5.72 3.02
N ILE A 28 5.20 -5.34 3.07
CA ILE A 28 4.19 -5.99 3.92
C ILE A 28 4.02 -7.45 3.51
N LEU A 29 3.87 -7.71 2.21
CA LEU A 29 3.67 -9.07 1.68
C LEU A 29 4.90 -9.96 1.86
N THR A 30 6.10 -9.39 1.79
CA THR A 30 7.36 -10.13 1.98
C THR A 30 7.55 -10.55 3.44
N LYS A 31 7.17 -9.70 4.39
CA LYS A 31 7.33 -9.97 5.84
C LYS A 31 6.33 -11.00 6.38
N GLU A 32 5.08 -10.94 5.92
CA GLU A 32 3.95 -11.65 6.56
C GLU A 32 3.53 -12.92 5.81
N GLY A 33 4.09 -13.15 4.62
CA GLY A 33 3.84 -14.36 3.83
C GLY A 33 2.51 -14.35 3.08
N ARG A 34 2.16 -15.50 2.48
CA ARG A 34 1.12 -15.60 1.42
C ARG A 34 -0.32 -15.63 1.90
N HIS A 35 -0.53 -15.77 3.21
CA HIS A 35 -1.86 -15.98 3.79
C HIS A 35 -2.53 -14.68 4.25
N THR A 36 -1.86 -13.54 4.10
CA THR A 36 -2.43 -12.24 4.42
C THR A 36 -3.47 -11.82 3.37
N GLY A 37 -4.64 -11.43 3.85
CA GLY A 37 -5.71 -10.86 3.04
C GLY A 37 -5.47 -9.38 2.73
N VAL A 38 -6.20 -8.84 1.75
CA VAL A 38 -6.08 -7.43 1.37
C VAL A 38 -6.43 -6.47 2.52
N SER A 39 -7.41 -6.83 3.36
CA SER A 39 -7.79 -6.05 4.55
C SER A 39 -6.63 -5.93 5.54
N TYR A 40 -5.79 -6.97 5.64
CA TYR A 40 -4.58 -6.91 6.47
C TYR A 40 -3.58 -5.91 5.90
N VAL A 41 -3.33 -5.95 4.59
CA VAL A 41 -2.43 -4.98 3.93
C VAL A 41 -2.90 -3.55 4.15
N ILE A 42 -4.21 -3.28 3.98
CA ILE A 42 -4.80 -1.97 4.25
C ILE A 42 -4.57 -1.56 5.71
N SER A 43 -4.82 -2.45 6.67
CA SER A 43 -4.58 -2.16 8.09
C SER A 43 -3.11 -1.84 8.38
N GLN A 44 -2.16 -2.55 7.77
CA GLN A 44 -0.73 -2.30 7.93
C GLN A 44 -0.28 -0.97 7.30
N LEU A 45 -0.88 -0.57 6.17
CA LEU A 45 -0.66 0.74 5.58
C LEU A 45 -1.18 1.85 6.50
N HIS A 46 -2.38 1.69 7.08
CA HIS A 46 -2.89 2.61 8.09
C HIS A 46 -1.98 2.67 9.32
N ASP A 47 -1.54 1.54 9.84
CA ASP A 47 -0.67 1.50 11.02
C ASP A 47 0.70 2.16 10.77
N ARG A 48 1.22 2.03 9.55
CA ARG A 48 2.50 2.64 9.14
C ARG A 48 2.44 4.16 9.12
N TYR A 49 1.32 4.73 8.71
CA TYR A 49 1.14 6.18 8.57
C TYR A 49 0.32 6.82 9.69
N SER A 50 -0.31 6.03 10.55
CA SER A 50 -0.98 6.54 11.74
C SER A 50 0.06 6.91 12.79
N PHE A 51 -0.14 8.06 13.43
CA PHE A 51 0.66 8.46 14.58
C PHE A 51 0.55 7.40 15.68
N SER A 52 1.66 6.72 15.97
CA SER A 52 1.77 5.82 17.12
C SER A 52 2.68 6.41 18.19
N PHE A 53 2.60 5.92 19.43
CA PHE A 53 3.47 6.35 20.54
C PHE A 53 4.96 6.30 20.19
N ARG A 54 5.36 5.36 19.31
CA ARG A 54 6.74 5.20 18.84
C ARG A 54 7.19 6.39 17.98
N HIS A 55 6.28 6.99 17.22
CA HIS A 55 6.52 8.19 16.41
C HIS A 55 6.65 9.45 17.25
N ILE A 56 5.84 9.58 18.31
CA ILE A 56 5.94 10.70 19.27
C ILE A 56 7.34 10.72 19.93
N LEU A 57 7.87 9.55 20.27
CA LEU A 57 9.19 9.41 20.90
C LEU A 57 10.36 9.63 19.92
N SER A 58 10.20 9.33 18.62
CA SER A 58 11.23 9.54 17.59
C SER A 58 11.19 10.92 16.94
N ALA A 59 10.07 11.64 17.04
CA ALA A 59 9.82 12.89 16.32
C ALA A 59 10.29 14.18 17.02
N ILE A 60 11.08 14.09 18.09
CA ILE A 60 11.65 15.27 18.78
C ILE A 60 12.41 16.20 17.81
N ASN A 61 12.84 15.71 16.63
CA ASN A 61 13.48 16.52 15.58
C ASN A 61 12.85 16.43 14.17
N PHE A 62 11.72 15.73 13.95
CA PHE A 62 11.19 15.44 12.59
C PHE A 62 9.65 15.54 12.45
N SER A 63 8.97 16.20 13.39
CA SER A 63 7.50 16.13 13.51
C SER A 63 6.70 16.66 12.31
N ASP A 64 7.11 17.77 11.70
CA ASP A 64 6.21 18.56 10.85
C ASP A 64 6.11 18.01 9.41
N GLU A 65 7.23 17.63 8.82
CA GLU A 65 7.27 17.01 7.49
C GLU A 65 6.59 15.62 7.52
N TRP A 66 6.91 14.81 8.53
CA TRP A 66 6.30 13.49 8.67
C TRP A 66 4.80 13.58 8.91
N THR A 67 4.32 14.56 9.68
CA THR A 67 2.88 14.79 9.88
C THR A 67 2.19 15.10 8.55
N THR A 68 2.79 15.96 7.73
CA THR A 68 2.25 16.32 6.41
C THR A 68 2.20 15.11 5.49
N VAL A 69 3.32 14.41 5.32
CA VAL A 69 3.42 13.23 4.46
C VAL A 69 2.47 12.12 4.91
N SER A 70 2.35 11.89 6.22
CA SER A 70 1.47 10.86 6.76
C SER A 70 0.00 11.16 6.51
N ARG A 71 -0.42 12.43 6.66
CA ARG A 71 -1.79 12.86 6.32
C ARG A 71 -2.09 12.68 4.83
N GLU A 72 -1.16 13.06 3.97
CA GLU A 72 -1.30 12.90 2.51
C GLU A 72 -1.44 11.42 2.13
N ARG A 73 -0.58 10.55 2.68
CA ARG A 73 -0.60 9.12 2.39
C ARG A 73 -1.83 8.42 2.95
N LEU A 74 -2.26 8.75 4.17
CA LEU A 74 -3.52 8.25 4.73
C LEU A 74 -4.73 8.67 3.88
N SER A 75 -4.80 9.95 3.50
CA SER A 75 -5.86 10.44 2.60
C SER A 75 -5.85 9.71 1.26
N PHE A 76 -4.66 9.45 0.69
CA PHE A 76 -4.55 8.66 -0.53
C PHE A 76 -5.07 7.23 -0.33
N ILE A 77 -4.68 6.56 0.76
CA ILE A 77 -5.10 5.19 1.08
C ILE A 77 -6.62 5.10 1.18
N ASP A 78 -7.24 6.03 1.91
CA ASP A 78 -8.71 6.07 2.11
C ASP A 78 -9.46 6.27 0.80
N ASN A 79 -8.95 7.14 -0.08
CA ASN A 79 -9.61 7.50 -1.32
C ASN A 79 -9.34 6.54 -2.48
N ASN A 80 -8.35 5.66 -2.38
CA ASN A 80 -7.87 4.82 -3.49
C ASN A 80 -7.72 3.34 -3.09
N ILE A 81 -8.70 2.82 -2.33
CA ILE A 81 -8.69 1.41 -1.87
C ILE A 81 -8.66 0.43 -3.05
N ASP A 82 -9.33 0.76 -4.15
CA ASP A 82 -9.34 0.00 -5.40
C ASP A 82 -7.93 -0.16 -6.00
N VAL A 83 -7.12 0.90 -5.95
CA VAL A 83 -5.70 0.87 -6.37
C VAL A 83 -4.91 -0.09 -5.49
N ILE A 84 -5.12 -0.04 -4.17
CA ILE A 84 -4.46 -0.95 -3.21
C ILE A 84 -4.84 -2.40 -3.50
N VAL A 85 -6.12 -2.67 -3.76
CA VAL A 85 -6.61 -4.01 -4.10
C VAL A 85 -6.00 -4.51 -5.41
N ALA A 86 -5.90 -3.65 -6.43
CA ALA A 86 -5.26 -3.99 -7.70
C ALA A 86 -3.78 -4.35 -7.53
N LEU A 87 -3.02 -3.54 -6.79
CA LEU A 87 -1.61 -3.76 -6.48
C LEU A 87 -1.40 -5.05 -5.67
N TYR A 88 -2.24 -5.29 -4.65
CA TYR A 88 -2.20 -6.52 -3.85
C TYR A 88 -2.38 -7.76 -4.73
N ASN A 89 -3.39 -7.77 -5.59
CA ASN A 89 -3.68 -8.91 -6.46
C ASN A 89 -2.54 -9.19 -7.43
N LEU A 90 -1.90 -8.15 -7.96
CA LEU A 90 -0.73 -8.31 -8.82
C LEU A 90 0.48 -8.87 -8.08
N ASN A 91 0.80 -8.30 -6.92
CA ASN A 91 1.94 -8.75 -6.14
C ASN A 91 1.74 -10.19 -5.64
N LYS A 92 0.50 -10.57 -5.29
CA LYS A 92 0.16 -11.96 -4.98
C LYS A 92 0.34 -12.89 -6.19
N LYS A 93 -0.08 -12.48 -7.39
CA LYS A 93 0.16 -13.23 -8.64
C LYS A 93 1.65 -13.37 -8.94
N LYS A 94 2.45 -12.32 -8.75
CA LYS A 94 3.92 -12.37 -8.92
C LYS A 94 4.57 -13.34 -7.93
N ILE A 95 4.19 -13.28 -6.66
CA ILE A 95 4.70 -14.18 -5.60
C ILE A 95 4.32 -15.64 -5.90
N ALA A 96 3.11 -15.88 -6.42
CA ALA A 96 2.66 -17.22 -6.81
C ALA A 96 3.43 -17.78 -8.03
N LYS A 97 3.78 -16.94 -9.01
CA LYS A 97 4.54 -17.33 -10.22
C LYS A 97 6.04 -17.55 -10.00
N LYS A 98 6.60 -17.13 -8.86
CA LYS A 98 8.03 -17.29 -8.53
C LYS A 98 8.38 -18.68 -7.96
N LEU A 99 7.40 -19.58 -7.89
CA LEU A 99 7.57 -21.02 -7.63
C LEU A 99 7.35 -21.81 -8.91
#